data_AF-A0A1B1AJQ4-F1
#
_entry.id   AF-A0A1B1AJQ4-F1
#
_cell.length_a   1.000
_cell.length_b   1.000
_cell.length_c   1.000
_cell.angle_alpha   90.00
_cell.angle_beta   90.00
_cell.angle_gamma   90.00
#
_symmetry.space_group_name_H-M   'P 1'
#
loop_
_entity.id
_entity.type
_entity.pdbx_description
1 polymer ?
#
loop_
_entity_poly.entity_id
_entity_poly.type
_entity_poly.pdbx_seq_one_letter_code
_entity_poly.pdbx_strand_id
1 'polypeptide(L)'
;MNTATFEIRGWHVLVTILAFFATIIGVNVTFAVLAVQSFPGEDVRRSYLQGLNYNETLAERREQAALGWRATTELRSDNQGAALVVVVSGRDAEAISGATITGELEWPTNSQLDRALTFESQGGGRYIARLDTLTAGRWRLRARAERGADALDFESELTWPTH
;
A
#
# COMPACT_ATOMS: atom_id res chain seq x y z
N MET A 1 -46.53 -13.27 -42.84
CA MET A 1 -45.79 -12.93 -41.62
C MET A 1 -44.31 -13.04 -41.95
N ASN A 2 -43.62 -11.92 -42.18
CA ASN A 2 -42.20 -11.94 -42.52
C ASN A 2 -41.41 -12.13 -41.22
N THR A 3 -40.93 -13.35 -40.97
CA THR A 3 -39.90 -13.61 -39.97
C THR A 3 -38.60 -13.03 -40.48
N ALA A 4 -38.26 -11.81 -40.03
CA ALA A 4 -36.95 -11.23 -40.28
C ALA A 4 -35.89 -12.12 -39.63
N THR A 5 -35.17 -12.90 -40.44
CA THR A 5 -34.06 -13.73 -39.97
C THR A 5 -32.93 -12.78 -39.57
N PHE A 6 -32.68 -12.64 -38.27
CA PHE A 6 -31.58 -11.82 -37.77
C PHE A 6 -30.27 -12.56 -38.04
N GLU A 7 -29.72 -12.38 -39.23
CA GLU A 7 -28.46 -12.98 -39.62
C GLU A 7 -27.32 -12.21 -38.94
N ILE A 8 -26.70 -12.82 -37.91
CA ILE A 8 -25.54 -12.27 -37.20
C ILE A 8 -24.36 -12.24 -38.18
N ARG A 9 -24.27 -11.18 -38.97
CA ARG A 9 -23.07 -10.85 -39.75
C ARG A 9 -21.90 -10.53 -38.81
N GLY A 10 -20.66 -10.81 -39.23
CA GLY A 10 -19.45 -10.62 -38.39
C GLY A 10 -19.28 -9.21 -37.79
N TRP A 11 -19.89 -8.18 -38.40
CA TRP A 11 -19.92 -6.84 -37.83
C TRP A 11 -20.76 -6.74 -36.53
N HIS A 12 -21.86 -7.50 -36.41
CA HIS A 12 -22.65 -7.54 -35.19
C HIS A 12 -21.84 -8.13 -34.04
N VAL A 13 -21.08 -9.20 -34.30
CA VAL A 13 -20.17 -9.81 -33.30
C VAL A 13 -19.09 -8.81 -32.88
N LEU A 14 -18.50 -8.08 -33.84
CA LEU A 14 -17.53 -7.03 -33.54
C LEU A 14 -18.11 -5.93 -32.64
N VAL A 15 -19.32 -5.45 -32.95
CA VAL A 15 -20.02 -4.44 -32.14
C VAL A 15 -20.35 -4.97 -30.74
N THR A 16 -20.82 -6.21 -30.62
CA THR A 16 -21.11 -6.82 -29.30
C THR A 16 -19.85 -6.97 -28.46
N ILE A 17 -18.73 -7.39 -29.06
CA ILE A 17 -17.45 -7.48 -28.36
C ILE A 17 -16.97 -6.11 -27.91
N LEU A 18 -17.00 -5.10 -28.78
CA LEU A 18 -16.61 -3.73 -28.44
C LEU A 18 -17.48 -3.15 -27.32
N ALA A 19 -18.80 -3.36 -27.39
CA ALA A 19 -19.74 -2.90 -26.36
C ALA A 19 -19.49 -3.58 -25.00
N PHE A 20 -19.15 -4.86 -24.99
CA PHE A 20 -18.79 -5.59 -23.79
C PHE A 20 -17.53 -5.01 -23.14
N PHE A 21 -16.45 -4.85 -23.90
CA PHE A 21 -15.20 -4.26 -23.38
C PHE A 21 -15.39 -2.81 -22.94
N ALA A 22 -16.13 -1.99 -23.68
CA ALA A 22 -16.44 -0.61 -23.31
C ALA A 22 -17.20 -0.54 -21.96
N THR A 23 -18.13 -1.47 -21.73
CA THR A 23 -18.88 -1.55 -20.48
C THR A 23 -17.95 -1.88 -19.30
N ILE A 24 -17.10 -2.90 -19.44
CA ILE A 24 -16.14 -3.29 -18.40
C ILE A 24 -15.17 -2.14 -18.08
N ILE A 25 -14.64 -1.46 -19.12
CA ILE A 25 -13.76 -0.29 -18.93
C ILE A 25 -14.51 0.83 -18.20
N GLY A 26 -15.73 1.15 -18.61
CA GLY A 26 -16.54 2.20 -17.98
C GLY A 26 -16.79 1.93 -16.49
N VAL A 27 -17.14 0.68 -16.15
CA VAL A 27 -17.31 0.25 -14.76
C VAL A 27 -16.00 0.37 -13.98
N ASN A 28 -14.89 -0.11 -14.52
CA ASN A 28 -13.58 -0.05 -13.86
C ASN A 28 -13.11 1.39 -13.63
N VAL A 29 -13.27 2.27 -14.62
CA VAL A 29 -12.95 3.70 -14.49
C VAL A 29 -13.86 4.36 -13.44
N THR A 30 -15.15 4.02 -13.42
CA THR A 30 -16.08 4.55 -12.41
C THR A 30 -15.65 4.14 -11.01
N PHE A 31 -15.31 2.86 -10.80
CA PHE A 31 -14.77 2.40 -9.52
C PHE A 31 -13.45 3.09 -9.15
N ALA A 32 -12.54 3.28 -10.11
CA ALA A 32 -11.29 4.00 -9.88
C ALA A 32 -11.53 5.47 -9.49
N VAL A 33 -12.47 6.14 -10.17
CA VAL A 33 -12.84 7.54 -9.87
C VAL A 33 -13.53 7.64 -8.51
N LEU A 34 -14.43 6.72 -8.16
CA LEU A 34 -15.06 6.67 -6.84
C LEU A 34 -14.03 6.38 -5.74
N ALA A 35 -13.08 5.48 -5.98
CA ALA A 35 -12.01 5.20 -5.03
C ALA A 35 -11.14 6.45 -4.80
N VAL A 36 -10.76 7.16 -5.87
CA VAL A 36 -9.98 8.41 -5.75
C VAL A 36 -10.77 9.53 -5.08
N GLN A 37 -12.07 9.66 -5.35
CA GLN A 37 -12.92 10.68 -4.71
C GLN A 37 -13.24 10.37 -3.24
N SER A 38 -13.17 9.09 -2.83
CA SER A 38 -13.43 8.67 -1.45
C SER A 38 -12.27 8.92 -0.49
N PHE A 39 -11.11 9.38 -0.99
CA PHE A 39 -9.94 9.72 -0.18
C PHE A 39 -9.38 11.13 -0.47
N PRO A 40 -10.13 12.22 -0.18
CA PRO A 40 -9.55 13.55 -0.12
C PRO A 40 -8.98 13.76 1.28
N GLY A 41 -7.77 13.23 1.50
CA GLY A 41 -7.06 13.32 2.79
C GLY A 41 -5.56 13.40 2.56
N GLU A 42 -5.13 14.50 1.95
CA GLU A 42 -3.85 15.19 2.18
C GLU A 42 -2.52 14.44 1.86
N ASP A 43 -1.95 14.80 0.70
CA ASP A 43 -0.51 14.84 0.32
C ASP A 43 0.33 13.54 0.48
N VAL A 44 0.93 12.91 -0.54
CA VAL A 44 1.77 13.46 -1.60
C VAL A 44 1.89 12.44 -2.75
N ARG A 45 1.55 12.90 -3.96
CA ARG A 45 2.14 12.59 -5.29
C ARG A 45 2.68 11.17 -5.58
N ARG A 46 1.95 10.53 -6.52
CA ARG A 46 2.45 9.66 -7.61
C ARG A 46 3.26 8.42 -7.21
N SER A 47 2.57 7.29 -7.13
CA SER A 47 3.06 6.07 -7.77
C SER A 47 1.90 5.21 -8.24
N TYR A 48 1.36 5.56 -9.41
CA TYR A 48 0.51 4.66 -10.18
C TYR A 48 1.00 4.76 -11.63
N LEU A 49 1.18 3.60 -12.26
CA LEU A 49 1.60 3.36 -13.65
C LEU A 49 3.11 3.10 -13.89
N GLN A 50 3.62 1.97 -13.40
CA GLN A 50 4.46 1.09 -14.23
C GLN A 50 4.51 -0.31 -13.58
N GLY A 51 4.04 -1.36 -14.27
CA GLY A 51 4.17 -2.71 -13.72
C GLY A 51 3.38 -3.82 -14.39
N LEU A 52 2.67 -3.58 -15.50
CA LEU A 52 2.33 -4.69 -16.41
C LEU A 52 3.65 -5.15 -17.05
N ASN A 53 4.15 -6.30 -16.60
CA ASN A 53 5.41 -7.00 -16.96
C ASN A 53 6.69 -6.66 -16.18
N TYR A 54 6.68 -6.68 -14.83
CA TYR A 54 7.92 -6.66 -14.02
C TYR A 54 7.98 -7.71 -12.89
N ASN A 55 7.07 -8.70 -12.88
CA ASN A 55 6.97 -9.64 -11.75
C ASN A 55 8.01 -10.79 -11.75
N GLU A 56 8.82 -10.97 -12.80
CA GLU A 56 9.75 -12.11 -12.87
C GLU A 56 11.22 -11.81 -12.54
N THR A 57 11.64 -10.54 -12.37
CA THR A 57 13.06 -10.21 -12.14
C THR A 57 13.35 -9.47 -10.83
N LEU A 58 12.34 -9.26 -9.98
CA LEU A 58 12.49 -8.53 -8.73
C LEU A 58 12.73 -9.42 -7.50
N ALA A 59 12.59 -10.74 -7.59
CA ALA A 59 12.87 -11.64 -6.46
C ALA A 59 14.38 -11.73 -6.17
N GLU A 60 15.21 -11.87 -7.20
CA GLU A 60 16.64 -12.15 -7.04
C GLU A 60 17.49 -10.94 -6.58
N ARG A 61 16.99 -9.70 -6.73
CA ARG A 61 17.71 -8.50 -6.25
C ARG A 61 17.29 -8.01 -4.87
N ARG A 62 16.08 -8.38 -4.40
CA ARG A 62 15.57 -7.98 -3.07
C ARG A 62 16.40 -8.60 -1.95
N GLU A 63 16.85 -9.84 -2.13
CA GLU A 63 17.68 -10.53 -1.15
C GLU A 63 19.07 -9.91 -0.99
N GLN A 64 19.64 -9.31 -2.04
CA GLN A 64 21.00 -8.77 -2.01
C GLN A 64 21.10 -7.39 -1.34
N ALA A 65 20.09 -6.53 -1.49
CA ALA A 65 20.05 -5.22 -0.82
C ALA A 65 19.62 -5.31 0.66
N ALA A 66 18.77 -6.30 0.99
CA ALA A 66 18.29 -6.55 2.35
C ALA A 66 19.32 -7.22 3.27
N LEU A 67 20.53 -7.58 2.79
CA LEU A 67 21.53 -8.36 3.56
C LEU A 67 22.04 -7.68 4.85
N GLY A 68 21.69 -6.42 5.10
CA GLY A 68 22.15 -5.70 6.30
C GLY A 68 21.10 -4.84 7.01
N TRP A 69 19.97 -4.53 6.39
CA TRP A 69 18.98 -3.63 7.00
C TRP A 69 18.09 -4.37 7.98
N ARG A 70 17.79 -3.74 9.12
CA ARG A 70 16.88 -4.22 10.14
C ARG A 70 15.95 -3.09 10.54
N ALA A 71 14.66 -3.40 10.60
CA ALA A 71 13.65 -2.52 11.15
C ALA A 71 13.17 -3.06 12.50
N THR A 72 13.09 -2.19 13.50
CA THR A 72 12.39 -2.47 14.76
C THR A 72 11.22 -1.50 14.89
N THR A 73 10.11 -2.01 15.41
CA THR A 73 8.85 -1.27 15.43
C THR A 73 8.23 -1.33 16.80
N GLU A 74 7.68 -0.20 17.24
CA GLU A 74 7.10 -0.07 18.57
C GLU A 74 5.90 0.87 18.53
N LEU A 75 4.81 0.43 19.16
CA LEU A 75 3.60 1.23 19.29
C LEU A 75 3.58 1.84 20.70
N ARG A 76 3.48 3.17 20.79
CA ARG A 76 3.57 3.95 22.03
C ARG A 76 2.38 4.87 22.20
N SER A 77 2.06 5.24 23.43
CA SER A 77 1.13 6.34 23.69
C SER A 77 1.83 7.68 23.47
N ASP A 78 1.14 8.55 22.73
CA ASP A 78 1.53 9.94 22.49
C ASP A 78 0.39 10.85 22.96
N ASN A 79 0.67 12.14 23.14
CA ASN A 79 -0.30 13.11 23.63
C ASN A 79 -1.55 13.24 22.73
N GLN A 80 -1.47 12.77 21.48
CA GLN A 80 -2.55 12.77 20.50
C GLN A 80 -3.25 11.41 20.33
N GLY A 81 -2.81 10.37 21.04
CA GLY A 81 -3.36 9.01 20.93
C GLY A 81 -2.25 7.96 20.87
N ALA A 82 -2.03 7.39 19.69
CA ALA A 82 -0.99 6.39 19.45
C ALA A 82 0.11 6.91 18.52
N ALA A 83 1.34 6.48 18.75
CA ALA A 83 2.46 6.76 17.85
C ALA A 83 3.17 5.45 17.52
N LEU A 84 3.30 5.17 16.23
CA LEU A 84 4.10 4.07 15.73
C LEU A 84 5.51 4.57 15.44
N VAL A 85 6.47 4.02 16.16
CA VAL A 85 7.90 4.31 15.99
C VAL A 85 8.53 3.16 15.21
N VAL A 86 9.24 3.50 14.14
CA VAL A 86 10.05 2.56 13.36
C VAL A 86 11.50 3.03 13.40
N VAL A 87 12.42 2.15 13.77
CA VAL A 87 13.86 2.40 13.73
C VAL A 87 14.48 1.50 12.68
N VAL A 88 15.12 2.10 11.68
CA VAL A 88 15.80 1.39 10.60
C VAL A 88 17.31 1.53 10.80
N SER A 89 17.97 0.37 10.85
CA SER A 89 19.41 0.25 11.10
C SER A 89 20.07 -0.66 10.07
N GLY A 90 21.34 -0.40 9.77
CA GLY A 90 22.18 -1.21 8.90
C GLY A 90 22.86 -2.35 9.64
N ARG A 91 23.79 -3.02 8.94
CA ARG A 91 24.46 -4.23 9.43
C ARG A 91 25.22 -4.01 10.74
N ASP A 92 25.82 -2.82 10.88
CA ASP A 92 26.66 -2.41 12.01
C ASP A 92 25.93 -1.48 12.99
N ALA A 93 24.60 -1.61 13.10
CA ALA A 93 23.73 -0.70 13.85
C ALA A 93 23.81 0.77 13.39
N GLU A 94 24.33 1.00 12.18
CA GLU A 94 24.35 2.31 11.56
C GLU A 94 22.92 2.79 11.33
N ALA A 95 22.61 3.98 11.82
CA ALA A 95 21.28 4.54 11.70
C ALA A 95 20.98 4.97 10.26
N ILE A 96 19.97 4.37 9.63
CA ILE A 96 19.63 4.65 8.24
C ILE A 96 18.68 5.84 8.18
N SER A 97 19.28 7.03 8.03
CA SER A 97 18.54 8.28 7.85
C SER A 97 18.22 8.53 6.37
N GLY A 98 17.10 9.23 6.12
CA GLY A 98 16.67 9.59 4.76
C GLY A 98 16.04 8.45 3.96
N ALA A 99 15.68 7.34 4.61
CA ALA A 99 14.83 6.33 4.00
C ALA A 99 13.38 6.83 3.97
N THR A 100 12.66 6.56 2.89
CA THR A 100 11.22 6.75 2.83
C THR A 100 10.56 5.49 3.35
N ILE A 101 9.71 5.63 4.38
CA ILE A 101 8.94 4.50 4.91
C ILE A 101 7.48 4.69 4.50
N THR A 102 6.93 3.68 3.85
CA THR A 102 5.52 3.58 3.49
C THR A 102 4.96 2.30 4.07
N GLY A 103 3.76 2.33 4.62
CA GLY A 103 3.14 1.13 5.17
C GLY A 103 1.70 1.33 5.58
N GLU A 104 1.08 0.22 5.93
CA GLU A 104 -0.29 0.14 6.37
C GLU A 104 -0.35 -0.61 7.71
N LEU A 105 -1.19 -0.12 8.60
CA LEU A 105 -1.56 -0.79 9.83
C LEU A 105 -2.88 -1.51 9.60
N GLU A 106 -2.81 -2.82 9.48
CA GLU A 106 -3.93 -3.69 9.14
C GLU A 106 -4.58 -4.25 10.41
N TRP A 107 -5.91 -4.28 10.43
CA TRP A 107 -6.64 -5.02 11.45
C TRP A 107 -6.85 -6.47 10.98
N PRO A 108 -6.48 -7.50 11.77
CA PRO A 108 -6.45 -8.89 11.32
C PRO A 108 -7.77 -9.42 10.75
N THR A 109 -8.90 -8.89 11.20
CA THR A 109 -10.25 -9.39 10.88
C THR A 109 -11.12 -8.40 10.12
N ASN A 110 -10.67 -7.17 9.87
CA ASN A 110 -11.51 -6.12 9.28
C ASN A 110 -10.67 -5.09 8.53
N SER A 111 -10.58 -5.25 7.22
CA SER A 111 -9.84 -4.33 6.35
C SER A 111 -10.41 -2.91 6.30
N GLN A 112 -11.62 -2.66 6.81
CA GLN A 112 -12.16 -1.29 6.92
C GLN A 112 -11.48 -0.48 8.03
N LEU A 113 -10.73 -1.14 8.92
CA LEU A 113 -9.94 -0.48 9.95
C LEU A 113 -8.49 -0.24 9.53
N ASP A 114 -8.12 -0.66 8.31
CA ASP A 114 -6.75 -0.50 7.82
C ASP A 114 -6.42 0.99 7.70
N ARG A 115 -5.28 1.37 8.28
CA ARG A 115 -4.81 2.76 8.30
C ARG A 115 -3.53 2.88 7.51
N ALA A 116 -3.54 3.69 6.46
CA ALA A 116 -2.31 4.13 5.82
C ALA A 116 -1.47 4.95 6.81
N LEU A 117 -0.16 4.69 6.85
CA LEU A 117 0.76 5.34 7.78
C LEU A 117 1.68 6.30 7.03
N THR A 118 1.66 7.55 7.47
CA THR A 118 2.63 8.56 7.02
C THR A 118 3.73 8.69 8.05
N PHE A 119 4.96 8.29 7.68
CA PHE A 119 6.11 8.32 8.58
C PHE A 119 6.90 9.62 8.43
N GLU A 120 7.08 10.33 9.54
CA GLU A 120 7.97 11.47 9.65
C GLU A 120 9.36 11.03 10.13
N SER A 121 10.41 11.41 9.40
CA SER A 121 11.79 11.18 9.83
C SER A 121 12.15 12.11 10.99
N GLN A 122 12.52 11.51 12.13
CA GLN A 122 13.01 12.22 13.32
C GLN A 122 14.55 12.29 13.36
N GLY A 123 15.22 11.78 12.33
CA GLY A 123 16.68 11.68 12.27
C GLY A 123 17.22 10.48 13.05
N GLY A 124 18.49 10.14 12.81
CA GLY A 124 19.13 9.00 13.47
C GLY A 124 18.42 7.67 13.18
N GLY A 125 17.91 7.49 11.96
CA GLY A 125 17.22 6.27 11.54
C GLY A 125 15.87 6.01 12.21
N ARG A 126 15.33 6.98 12.94
CA ARG A 126 14.01 6.90 13.59
C ARG A 126 12.94 7.61 12.76
N TYR A 127 11.81 6.94 12.62
CA TYR A 127 10.64 7.38 11.88
C TYR A 127 9.42 7.22 12.76
N ILE A 128 8.51 8.20 12.74
CA ILE A 128 7.31 8.20 13.58
C ILE A 128 6.09 8.45 12.70
N ALA A 129 5.10 7.57 12.79
CA ALA A 129 3.75 7.82 12.28
C ALA A 129 2.83 8.08 13.47
N ARG A 130 2.19 9.26 13.48
CA ARG A 130 1.19 9.60 14.49
C ARG A 130 -0.16 9.06 14.05
N LEU A 131 -0.85 8.45 15.00
CA LEU A 131 -2.17 7.84 14.84
C LEU A 131 -3.09 8.50 15.86
N ASP A 132 -4.31 8.82 15.43
CA ASP A 132 -5.31 9.39 16.31
C ASP A 132 -5.79 8.31 17.31
N THR A 133 -6.99 7.77 17.10
CA THR A 133 -7.57 6.75 17.97
C THR A 133 -7.33 5.37 17.39
N LEU A 134 -6.57 4.54 18.11
CA LEU A 134 -6.41 3.13 17.81
C LEU A 134 -7.36 2.27 18.66
N THR A 135 -8.07 1.34 18.03
CA THR A 135 -8.81 0.31 18.77
C THR A 135 -7.83 -0.59 19.51
N ALA A 136 -8.11 -0.86 20.78
CA ALA A 136 -7.32 -1.80 21.57
C ALA A 136 -7.40 -3.22 20.99
N GLY A 137 -6.25 -3.86 20.81
CA GLY A 137 -6.18 -5.16 20.16
C GLY A 137 -4.86 -5.39 19.43
N ARG A 138 -4.84 -6.46 18.63
CA ARG A 138 -3.69 -6.84 17.80
C ARG A 138 -3.81 -6.17 16.43
N TRP A 139 -2.73 -5.56 16.02
CA TRP A 139 -2.56 -4.91 14.73
C TRP A 139 -1.39 -5.56 14.00
N ARG A 140 -1.48 -5.62 12.68
CA ARG A 140 -0.38 -6.03 11.81
C ARG A 140 0.14 -4.81 11.09
N LEU A 141 1.41 -4.51 11.26
CA LEU A 141 2.10 -3.51 10.46
C LEU A 141 2.73 -4.20 9.27
N ARG A 142 2.40 -3.73 8.07
CA ARG A 142 3.11 -4.08 6.85
C ARG A 142 3.74 -2.82 6.27
N ALA A 143 5.06 -2.77 6.22
CA ALA A 143 5.76 -1.57 5.79
C ALA A 143 6.99 -1.89 4.96
N ARG A 144 7.42 -0.87 4.21
CA ARG A 144 8.56 -0.91 3.31
C ARG A 144 9.38 0.35 3.51
N ALA A 145 10.66 0.17 3.79
CA ALA A 145 11.64 1.25 3.86
C ALA A 145 12.50 1.23 2.60
N GLU A 146 12.68 2.38 1.95
CA GLU A 146 13.46 2.51 0.72
C GLU A 146 14.45 3.68 0.81
N ARG A 147 15.69 3.48 0.35
CA ARG A 147 16.69 4.56 0.20
C ARG A 147 17.52 4.29 -1.05
N GLY A 148 17.25 5.05 -2.11
CA GLY A 148 17.96 4.88 -3.39
C GLY A 148 17.65 3.51 -4.01
N ALA A 149 18.66 2.63 -4.09
CA ALA A 149 18.51 1.27 -4.61
C ALA A 149 18.23 0.23 -3.51
N ASP A 150 18.39 0.61 -2.24
CA ASP A 150 18.17 -0.27 -1.11
C ASP A 150 16.71 -0.24 -0.68
N ALA A 151 16.15 -1.40 -0.38
CA ALA A 151 14.81 -1.51 0.18
C ALA A 151 14.70 -2.67 1.17
N LEU A 152 13.87 -2.47 2.19
CA LEU A 152 13.53 -3.45 3.21
C LEU A 152 12.02 -3.53 3.36
N ASP A 153 11.45 -4.68 3.03
CA ASP A 153 10.09 -5.03 3.42
C ASP A 153 10.13 -5.66 4.81
N PHE A 154 9.25 -5.20 5.71
CA PHE A 154 9.13 -5.76 7.04
C PHE A 154 7.67 -5.79 7.48
N GLU A 155 7.36 -6.83 8.25
CA GLU A 155 6.07 -7.02 8.89
C GLU A 155 6.29 -7.11 10.39
N SER A 156 5.39 -6.54 11.17
CA SER A 156 5.42 -6.67 12.62
C SER A 156 4.02 -6.77 13.19
N GLU A 157 3.86 -7.62 14.21
CA GLU A 157 2.64 -7.65 14.99
C GLU A 157 2.77 -6.73 16.20
N LEU A 158 1.83 -5.81 16.32
CA LEU A 158 1.79 -4.79 17.37
C LEU A 158 0.54 -5.03 18.22
N THR A 159 0.64 -4.81 19.53
CA THR A 159 -0.50 -4.92 20.43
C THR A 159 -0.75 -3.58 21.09
N TRP A 160 -1.96 -3.06 20.95
CA TRP A 160 -2.41 -1.85 21.62
C TRP A 160 -3.21 -2.23 22.87
N PRO A 161 -2.80 -1.78 24.06
CA PRO A 161 -3.46 -2.18 25.31
C PRO A 161 -4.88 -1.61 25.40
N THR A 162 -5.76 -2.37 26.05
CA THR A 162 -7.04 -1.85 26.54
C THR A 162 -6.77 -0.93 27.73
N HIS A 163 -7.05 0.36 27.56
CA HIS A 163 -7.09 1.33 28.65
C HIS A 163 -8.40 1.23 29.43
#